data_AF-A0AAE3LRW6-F1
#
_entry.id   AF-A0AAE3LRW6-F1
#
_cell.length_a   1.000
_cell.length_b   1.000
_cell.length_c   1.000
_cell.angle_alpha   90.00
_cell.angle_beta   90.00
_cell.angle_gamma   90.00
#
_symmetry.space_group_name_H-M   'P 1'
#
loop_
_entity.id
_entity.type
_entity.pdbx_description
1 polymer ?
#
loop_
_entity_poly.entity_id
_entity_poly.type
_entity_poly.pdbx_seq_one_letter_code
_entity_poly.pdbx_strand_id
1 'polypeptide(L)'
;MKKLIVSAVFVLLLAFALPLNNKAEAAYNPENDIYLEFNLPFDIPFLTEDLAYRMFNIQEALQRYLREHHNIDMEYSYIWIVINGKVVLAIDPPLVVDNGH
;
A
#
# COMPACT_ATOMS: atom_id res chain seq x y z
N MET A 1 48.20 -5.31 -19.68
CA MET A 1 47.34 -4.21 -19.18
C MET A 1 46.00 -4.12 -19.91
N LYS A 2 45.94 -4.05 -21.26
CA LYS A 2 44.66 -3.95 -22.00
C LYS A 2 43.63 -5.05 -21.68
N LYS A 3 44.05 -6.31 -21.55
CA LYS A 3 43.16 -7.44 -21.23
C LYS A 3 42.55 -7.37 -19.81
N LEU A 4 43.27 -6.78 -18.85
CA LEU A 4 42.78 -6.58 -17.48
C LEU A 4 41.73 -5.47 -17.43
N ILE A 5 41.92 -4.41 -18.22
CA ILE A 5 40.96 -3.30 -18.34
C ILE A 5 39.65 -3.80 -18.97
N VAL A 6 39.73 -4.60 -20.04
CA VAL A 6 38.55 -5.17 -20.70
C VAL A 6 37.78 -6.09 -19.75
N SER A 7 38.48 -6.92 -18.98
CA SER A 7 37.84 -7.81 -18.01
C SER A 7 37.18 -7.04 -16.86
N ALA A 8 37.79 -5.96 -16.38
CA ALA A 8 37.21 -5.12 -15.32
C ALA A 8 35.95 -4.37 -15.80
N VAL A 9 35.96 -3.85 -17.03
CA VAL A 9 34.80 -3.20 -17.64
C VAL A 9 33.65 -4.20 -17.86
N PHE A 10 33.97 -5.43 -18.27
CA PHE A 10 32.97 -6.48 -18.47
C PHE A 10 32.29 -6.91 -17.16
N VAL A 11 33.07 -7.05 -16.06
CA VAL A 11 32.53 -7.35 -14.73
C VAL A 11 31.67 -6.21 -14.21
N LEU A 12 32.06 -4.96 -14.46
CA LEU A 12 31.27 -3.79 -14.07
C LEU A 12 29.94 -3.76 -14.83
N LEU A 13 29.94 -4.03 -16.13
CA LEU A 13 28.73 -4.10 -16.96
C LEU A 13 27.79 -5.23 -16.51
N LEU A 14 28.34 -6.39 -16.14
CA LEU A 14 27.56 -7.50 -15.58
C LEU A 14 26.91 -7.16 -14.24
N ALA A 15 27.55 -6.34 -13.40
CA ALA A 15 26.97 -5.87 -12.14
C ALA A 15 25.76 -4.93 -12.35
N PHE A 16 25.73 -4.16 -13.45
CA PHE A 16 24.58 -3.34 -13.84
C PHE A 16 23.49 -4.12 -14.60
N ALA A 17 23.83 -5.28 -15.18
CA ALA A 17 22.90 -6.11 -15.94
C ALA A 17 22.08 -7.05 -15.06
N LEU A 18 22.44 -7.23 -13.79
CA LEU A 18 21.61 -7.94 -12.84
C LEU A 18 20.39 -7.07 -12.53
N PRO A 19 19.16 -7.54 -12.82
CA PRO A 19 17.98 -6.83 -12.37
C PRO A 19 18.05 -6.77 -10.85
N LEU A 20 18.20 -5.56 -10.30
CA LEU A 20 17.80 -5.30 -8.93
C LEU A 20 16.34 -5.73 -8.87
N ASN A 21 16.07 -6.84 -8.20
CA ASN A 21 14.73 -7.30 -7.90
C ASN A 21 14.09 -6.23 -7.01
N ASN A 22 13.65 -5.13 -7.60
CA ASN A 22 12.62 -4.29 -7.06
C ASN A 22 11.37 -5.15 -7.15
N LYS A 23 11.22 -6.08 -6.19
CA LYS A 23 9.89 -6.58 -5.86
C LYS A 23 9.08 -5.32 -5.62
N ALA A 24 8.09 -5.07 -6.47
CA ALA A 24 7.06 -4.10 -6.13
C ALA A 24 6.42 -4.66 -4.87
N GLU A 25 6.91 -4.23 -3.72
CA GLU A 25 6.35 -4.64 -2.43
C GLU A 25 4.89 -4.20 -2.49
N ALA A 26 3.96 -5.13 -2.29
CA ALA A 26 2.60 -4.72 -2.00
C ALA A 26 2.65 -3.86 -0.75
N ALA A 27 2.37 -2.59 -0.95
CA ALA A 27 2.43 -1.61 0.08
C ALA A 27 1.14 -0.81 0.03
N TYR A 28 0.71 -0.39 1.20
CA TYR A 28 -0.26 0.66 1.34
C TYR A 28 0.16 1.86 0.48
N ASN A 29 -0.69 2.23 -0.48
CA ASN A 29 -0.49 3.42 -1.30
C ASN A 29 -1.45 4.55 -0.86
N PRO A 30 -1.03 5.45 0.04
CA PRO A 30 -1.86 6.55 0.51
C PRO A 30 -2.19 7.58 -0.58
N GLU A 31 -1.45 7.62 -1.69
CA GLU A 31 -1.76 8.53 -2.80
C GLU A 31 -3.07 8.16 -3.50
N ASN A 32 -3.47 6.89 -3.38
CA ASN A 32 -4.71 6.34 -3.95
C ASN A 32 -5.86 6.29 -2.93
N ASP A 33 -5.69 6.90 -1.75
CA ASP A 33 -6.75 7.00 -0.76
C ASP A 33 -7.90 7.88 -1.23
N ILE A 34 -9.11 7.46 -0.90
CA ILE A 34 -10.33 8.21 -1.21
C ILE A 34 -10.89 8.75 0.10
N TYR A 35 -11.05 10.07 0.18
CA TYR A 35 -11.69 10.73 1.33
C TYR A 35 -13.14 11.07 0.98
N LEU A 36 -14.08 10.48 1.72
CA LEU A 36 -15.50 10.81 1.63
C LEU A 36 -15.87 11.70 2.80
N GLU A 37 -16.07 12.98 2.52
CA GLU A 37 -16.38 14.00 3.53
C GLU A 37 -17.89 14.27 3.61
N PHE A 38 -18.42 14.23 4.83
CA PHE A 38 -19.81 14.50 5.15
C PHE A 38 -19.91 15.58 6.23
N ASN A 39 -20.77 16.55 5.99
CA ASN A 39 -21.13 17.56 6.98
C ASN A 39 -22.53 17.24 7.50
N LEU A 40 -22.60 16.86 8.77
CA LEU A 40 -23.84 16.52 9.45
C LEU A 40 -24.22 17.63 10.44
N PRO A 41 -25.52 17.88 10.68
CA PRO A 41 -25.95 18.89 11.65
C PRO A 41 -25.78 18.44 13.12
N PHE A 42 -25.21 17.25 13.34
CA PHE A 42 -24.95 16.66 14.65
C PHE A 42 -23.66 15.84 14.61
N ASP A 43 -23.09 15.59 15.78
CA ASP A 43 -21.95 14.69 15.96
C ASP A 43 -22.41 13.26 16.22
N ILE A 44 -21.61 12.28 15.79
CA ILE A 44 -21.83 10.86 16.06
C ILE A 44 -20.79 10.41 17.11
N PRO A 45 -21.13 10.37 18.41
CA PRO A 45 -20.15 10.31 19.49
C PRO A 45 -19.33 9.01 19.56
N PHE A 46 -19.82 7.92 18.98
CA PHE A 46 -19.09 6.64 18.94
C PHE A 46 -18.13 6.53 17.74
N LEU A 47 -18.25 7.42 16.76
CA LEU A 47 -17.38 7.49 15.60
C LEU A 47 -16.25 8.47 15.92
N THR A 48 -15.10 7.92 16.32
CA THR A 48 -13.93 8.68 16.75
C THR A 48 -12.73 8.41 15.86
N GLU A 49 -11.78 9.34 15.83
CA GLU A 49 -10.48 9.16 15.15
C GLU A 49 -9.73 7.93 15.69
N ASP A 50 -9.74 7.74 17.01
CA ASP A 50 -9.15 6.55 17.64
C ASP A 50 -9.75 5.25 17.11
N LEU A 51 -11.07 5.20 16.91
CA LEU A 51 -11.73 4.03 16.34
C LEU A 51 -11.31 3.82 14.87
N ALA A 52 -11.25 4.90 14.10
CA ALA A 52 -10.80 4.87 12.70
C ALA A 52 -9.39 4.28 12.58
N TYR A 53 -8.44 4.78 13.38
CA TYR A 53 -7.05 4.30 13.37
C TYR A 53 -6.91 2.88 13.90
N ARG A 54 -7.72 2.48 14.89
CA ARG A 54 -7.76 1.07 15.34
C ARG A 54 -8.21 0.15 14.22
N MET A 55 -9.24 0.53 13.45
CA MET A 55 -9.71 -0.24 12.31
C MET A 55 -8.67 -0.31 11.19
N PHE A 56 -8.05 0.82 10.85
CA PHE A 56 -6.94 0.87 9.90
C PHE A 56 -5.82 -0.10 10.31
N ASN A 57 -5.35 -0.03 11.56
CA ASN A 57 -4.27 -0.88 12.04
C ASN A 57 -4.60 -2.39 12.03
N ILE A 58 -5.86 -2.76 12.27
CA ILE A 58 -6.31 -4.16 12.17
C ILE A 58 -6.25 -4.63 10.72
N GLN A 59 -6.69 -3.78 9.77
CA GLN A 59 -6.63 -4.07 8.34
C GLN A 59 -5.19 -4.19 7.85
N GLU A 60 -4.29 -3.28 8.27
CA GLU A 60 -2.85 -3.37 7.98
C GLU A 60 -2.21 -4.65 8.52
N ALA A 61 -2.59 -5.08 9.72
CA ALA A 61 -2.10 -6.32 10.30
C ALA A 61 -2.55 -7.55 9.47
N LEU A 62 -3.78 -7.53 8.96
CA LEU A 62 -4.29 -8.58 8.06
C LEU A 62 -3.56 -8.56 6.72
N GLN A 63 -3.39 -7.39 6.10
CA GLN A 63 -2.64 -7.25 4.84
C GLN A 63 -1.20 -7.75 4.98
N ARG A 64 -0.52 -7.39 6.07
CA ARG A 64 0.83 -7.92 6.38
C ARG A 64 0.81 -9.44 6.53
N TYR A 65 -0.17 -10.00 7.23
CA TYR A 65 -0.29 -11.44 7.40
C TYR A 65 -0.46 -12.17 6.06
N LEU A 66 -1.33 -11.67 5.18
CA LEU A 66 -1.56 -12.22 3.84
C LEU A 66 -0.30 -12.18 2.98
N ARG A 67 0.44 -11.08 3.01
CA ARG A 67 1.72 -10.93 2.30
C ARG A 67 2.77 -11.92 2.80
N GLU A 68 2.99 -11.99 4.10
CA GLU A 68 4.04 -12.82 4.71
C GLU A 68 3.75 -14.34 4.60
N HIS A 69 2.49 -14.75 4.69
CA HIS A 69 2.14 -16.18 4.80
C HIS A 69 1.54 -16.77 3.53
N HIS A 70 0.91 -15.95 2.68
CA HIS A 70 0.22 -16.41 1.47
C HIS A 70 0.87 -15.90 0.18
N ASN A 71 1.94 -15.12 0.27
CA ASN A 71 2.65 -14.52 -0.87
C ASN A 71 1.68 -13.76 -1.81
N ILE A 72 0.67 -13.14 -1.22
CA ILE A 72 -0.29 -12.27 -1.90
C ILE A 72 0.30 -10.85 -1.82
N ASP A 73 0.91 -10.41 -2.91
CA ASP A 73 1.34 -9.02 -3.09
C ASP A 73 0.25 -8.29 -3.90
N MET A 74 -0.55 -7.44 -3.24
CA MET A 74 -1.54 -6.56 -3.86
C MET A 74 -1.35 -5.13 -3.35
N GLU A 75 -1.24 -4.16 -4.26
CA GLU A 75 -1.35 -2.76 -3.88
C GLU A 75 -2.77 -2.48 -3.36
N TYR A 76 -2.87 -1.71 -2.28
CA TYR A 76 -4.15 -1.35 -1.67
C TYR A 76 -4.12 0.09 -1.16
N SER A 77 -5.29 0.69 -1.08
CA SER A 77 -5.55 2.01 -0.50
C SER A 77 -6.82 1.95 0.34
N TYR A 78 -7.15 3.02 1.06
CA TYR A 78 -8.33 3.05 1.91
C TYR A 78 -9.35 4.08 1.46
N ILE A 79 -10.62 3.79 1.75
CA ILE A 79 -11.68 4.79 1.80
C ILE A 79 -11.75 5.31 3.25
N TRP A 80 -11.44 6.59 3.42
CA TRP A 80 -11.54 7.30 4.68
C TRP A 80 -12.87 8.06 4.75
N ILE A 81 -13.68 7.75 5.76
CA ILE A 81 -14.89 8.52 6.03
C ILE A 81 -14.54 9.67 6.97
N VAL A 82 -14.84 10.89 6.54
CA VAL A 82 -14.63 12.12 7.30
C VAL A 82 -16.00 12.70 7.63
N ILE A 83 -16.29 12.92 8.91
CA ILE A 83 -17.55 13.53 9.37
C ILE A 83 -17.20 14.78 10.17
N ASN A 84 -17.76 15.93 9.78
CA ASN A 84 -17.53 17.22 10.44
C ASN A 84 -16.02 17.54 10.60
N GLY A 85 -15.22 17.22 9.58
CA GLY A 85 -13.77 17.42 9.57
C GLY A 85 -12.95 16.40 10.37
N LYS A 86 -13.58 15.37 10.97
CA LYS A 86 -12.89 14.30 11.73
C LYS A 86 -12.89 13.01 10.94
N VAL A 87 -11.74 12.34 10.88
CA VAL A 87 -11.65 10.99 10.29
C VAL A 87 -12.30 10.01 11.26
N VAL A 88 -13.25 9.22 10.80
CA VAL A 88 -14.03 8.34 11.68
C VAL A 88 -14.06 6.87 11.28
N LEU A 89 -13.63 6.55 10.06
CA LEU A 89 -13.61 5.18 9.57
C LEU A 89 -12.56 5.02 8.47
N ALA A 90 -11.91 3.85 8.45
CA ALA A 90 -11.05 3.40 7.36
C ALA A 90 -11.62 2.08 6.83
N ILE A 91 -11.85 2.00 5.52
CA ILE A 91 -12.37 0.80 4.85
C ILE A 91 -11.39 0.42 3.74
N ASP A 92 -10.83 -0.78 3.82
CA ASP A 92 -10.12 -1.42 2.71
C ASP A 92 -11.16 -1.81 1.64
N PRO A 93 -11.17 -1.16 0.47
CA PRO A 93 -12.13 -1.47 -0.57
C PRO A 93 -11.85 -2.87 -1.13
N PRO A 94 -12.90 -3.67 -1.41
CA PRO A 94 -12.69 -4.95 -2.07
C PRO A 94 -12.04 -4.71 -3.44
N LEU A 95 -10.93 -5.39 -3.69
CA LEU A 95 -10.30 -5.41 -5.00
C LEU A 95 -11.29 -6.03 -6.01
N VAL A 96 -11.89 -5.20 -6.85
CA VAL A 96 -12.59 -5.69 -8.04
C VAL A 96 -11.52 -5.96 -9.09
N VAL A 97 -11.04 -7.20 -9.12
CA VAL A 97 -10.27 -7.68 -10.27
C VAL A 97 -11.30 -8.00 -11.37
N ASP A 98 -11.62 -7.00 -12.20
CA ASP A 98 -12.36 -7.24 -13.44
C ASP A 98 -11.42 -7.99 -14.41
N ASN A 99 -11.40 -9.32 -14.29
CA ASN A 99 -10.76 -10.19 -15.26
C ASN A 99 -11.64 -10.22 -16.50
N GLY A 100 -11.55 -9.18 -17.33
CA GLY A 100 -12.43 -8.94 -18.49
C GLY A 100 -12.74 -10.18 -19.32
N HIS A 101 -13.85 -10.85 -18.99
CA HIS A 101 -14.47 -11.96 -19.69
C HIS A 101 -15.90 -11.60 -20.03
#